data_AF-A0A399NU50-F1
#
_entry.id   AF-A0A399NU50-F1
#
_cell.length_a   1.000
_cell.length_b   1.000
_cell.length_c   1.000
_cell.angle_alpha   90.00
_cell.angle_beta   90.00
_cell.angle_gamma   90.00
#
_symmetry.space_group_name_H-M   'P 1'
#
loop_
_entity.id
_entity.type
_entity.pdbx_description
1 polymer ?
#
loop_
_entity_poly.entity_id
_entity_poly.type
_entity_poly.pdbx_seq_one_letter_code
_entity_poly.pdbx_strand_id
1 'polypeptide(L)'
;MTGTRIPATRGVRAARIALIAVGIVGLVVGALVLLDSQRTDQVVGVAVFLLIAILVHDAILSPVVFVAGLLIRKAGRRLPPGSLVIVQAGVVVMAVMTLVVVPEIRARAIGNDNPTILIADYAPRLALMWVATAVATGVVAALYARTRRQKDRPSVSQH
;
A
#
# COMPACT_ATOMS: atom_id res chain seq x y z
N MET A 1 19.93 -11.97 -32.25
CA MET A 1 19.96 -11.69 -30.80
C MET A 1 18.92 -12.57 -30.13
N THR A 2 19.32 -13.77 -29.72
CA THR A 2 18.42 -14.82 -29.25
C THR A 2 18.41 -14.79 -27.73
N GLY A 3 17.33 -14.26 -27.14
CA GLY A 3 17.18 -14.19 -25.69
C GLY A 3 16.98 -15.57 -25.10
N THR A 4 17.96 -16.03 -24.32
CA THR A 4 17.90 -17.28 -23.55
C THR A 4 16.80 -17.15 -22.49
N ARG A 5 15.63 -17.76 -22.71
CA ARG A 5 14.61 -17.90 -21.66
C ARG A 5 15.13 -18.92 -20.66
N ILE A 6 15.60 -18.47 -19.50
CA ILE A 6 15.93 -19.37 -18.39
C ILE A 6 14.62 -20.06 -17.96
N PRO A 7 14.51 -21.39 -18.03
CA PRO A 7 13.31 -22.08 -17.60
C PRO A 7 13.11 -21.85 -16.10
N ALA A 8 11.93 -21.37 -15.71
CA ALA A 8 11.57 -21.23 -14.30
C ALA A 8 11.78 -22.59 -13.61
N THR A 9 12.51 -22.59 -12.50
CA THR A 9 12.75 -23.81 -11.73
C THR A 9 11.40 -24.47 -11.41
N ARG A 10 11.33 -25.81 -11.46
CA ARG A 10 10.07 -26.54 -11.25
C ARG A 10 9.36 -26.11 -9.95
N GLY A 11 10.12 -25.77 -8.92
CA GLY A 11 9.61 -25.20 -7.66
C GLY A 11 8.90 -23.85 -7.82
N VAL A 12 9.45 -22.90 -8.57
CA VAL A 12 8.79 -21.60 -8.84
C VAL A 12 7.49 -21.80 -9.62
N ARG A 13 7.47 -22.73 -10.58
CA ARG A 13 6.26 -23.04 -11.35
C ARG A 13 5.19 -23.68 -10.46
N ALA A 14 5.56 -24.63 -9.60
CA ALA A 14 4.65 -25.26 -8.65
C ALA A 14 4.09 -24.25 -7.65
N ALA A 15 4.95 -23.41 -7.05
CA ALA A 15 4.52 -22.36 -6.12
C ALA A 15 3.57 -21.35 -6.80
N ARG A 16 3.87 -20.95 -8.04
CA ARG A 16 2.98 -20.07 -8.81
C ARG A 16 1.61 -20.71 -9.04
N ILE A 17 1.57 -21.97 -9.46
CA ILE A 17 0.31 -22.69 -9.68
C ILE A 17 -0.46 -22.81 -8.38
N ALA A 18 0.20 -23.15 -7.27
CA ALA A 18 -0.42 -23.26 -5.96
C ALA A 18 -1.04 -21.92 -5.52
N LEU A 19 -0.30 -20.80 -5.64
CA LEU A 19 -0.81 -19.48 -5.30
C LEU A 19 -1.99 -19.06 -6.18
N ILE A 20 -1.95 -19.34 -7.48
CA ILE A 20 -3.08 -19.08 -8.38
C ILE A 20 -4.29 -19.92 -7.98
N ALA A 21 -4.11 -21.22 -7.73
CA ALA A 21 -5.18 -22.10 -7.34
C ALA A 21 -5.83 -21.66 -6.02
N VAL A 22 -5.02 -21.35 -5.00
CA VAL A 22 -5.50 -20.83 -3.71
C VAL A 22 -6.25 -19.51 -3.90
N GLY A 23 -5.72 -18.60 -4.72
CA GLY A 23 -6.38 -17.33 -5.04
C GLY A 23 -7.74 -17.52 -5.72
N ILE A 24 -7.82 -18.40 -6.71
CA ILE A 24 -9.08 -18.70 -7.43
C ILE A 24 -10.09 -19.34 -6.47
N VAL A 25 -9.67 -20.34 -5.69
CA VAL A 25 -10.55 -20.98 -4.69
C VAL A 25 -11.07 -19.94 -3.70
N GLY A 26 -10.20 -19.07 -3.19
CA GLY A 26 -10.60 -17.98 -2.29
C GLY A 26 -11.59 -17.01 -2.92
N LEU A 27 -11.38 -16.61 -4.19
CA LEU A 27 -12.30 -15.74 -4.91
C LEU A 27 -13.67 -16.40 -5.15
N VAL A 28 -13.70 -17.67 -5.56
CA VAL A 28 -14.94 -18.39 -5.79
C VAL A 28 -15.71 -18.57 -4.50
N VAL A 29 -15.05 -19.04 -3.43
CA VAL A 29 -15.68 -19.20 -2.12
C VAL A 29 -16.18 -17.86 -1.59
N GLY A 30 -15.37 -16.81 -1.68
CA GLY A 30 -15.76 -15.45 -1.26
C GLY A 30 -16.97 -14.92 -2.04
N ALA A 31 -17.01 -15.13 -3.36
CA ALA A 31 -18.14 -14.72 -4.19
C ALA A 31 -19.42 -15.50 -3.85
N LEU A 32 -19.32 -16.82 -3.63
CA LEU A 32 -20.46 -17.65 -3.24
C LEU A 32 -21.02 -17.20 -1.88
N VAL A 33 -20.15 -17.01 -0.88
CA VAL A 33 -20.57 -16.52 0.45
C VAL A 33 -21.19 -15.13 0.35
N LEU A 34 -20.63 -14.23 -0.46
CA LEU A 34 -21.16 -12.89 -0.66
C LEU A 34 -22.58 -12.93 -1.25
N LEU A 35 -22.81 -13.77 -2.26
CA LEU A 35 -24.10 -13.89 -2.93
C LEU A 35 -25.15 -14.62 -2.09
N ASP A 36 -24.74 -15.58 -1.26
CA ASP A 36 -25.64 -16.38 -0.41
C ASP A 36 -26.01 -15.65 0.90
N SER A 37 -25.06 -14.91 1.48
CA SER A 37 -25.22 -14.31 2.82
C SER A 37 -25.66 -12.85 2.82
N GLN A 38 -25.53 -12.11 1.72
CA GLN A 38 -25.81 -10.67 1.69
C GLN A 38 -26.99 -10.33 0.79
N ARG A 39 -27.68 -9.25 1.11
CA ARG A 39 -28.75 -8.72 0.26
C ARG A 39 -28.18 -8.13 -1.03
N THR A 40 -28.96 -8.15 -2.11
CA THR A 40 -28.53 -7.64 -3.42
C THR A 40 -27.98 -6.21 -3.38
N ASP A 41 -28.58 -5.33 -2.59
CA ASP A 41 -28.10 -3.94 -2.43
C ASP A 41 -26.72 -3.85 -1.77
N GLN A 42 -26.40 -4.75 -0.85
CA GLN A 42 -25.09 -4.84 -0.22
C GLN A 42 -24.05 -5.41 -1.18
N VAL A 43 -24.42 -6.41 -2.00
CA VAL A 43 -23.54 -6.96 -3.05
C VAL A 43 -23.16 -5.87 -4.07
N VAL A 44 -24.13 -5.07 -4.52
CA VAL A 44 -23.86 -3.91 -5.39
C VAL A 44 -22.96 -2.91 -4.66
N GLY A 45 -23.21 -2.65 -3.38
CA GLY A 45 -22.35 -1.80 -2.55
C GLY A 45 -20.88 -2.26 -2.53
N VAL A 46 -20.64 -3.56 -2.34
CA VAL A 46 -19.29 -4.15 -2.38
C VAL A 46 -18.67 -4.01 -3.79
N ALA A 47 -19.42 -4.28 -4.85
CA ALA A 47 -18.92 -4.15 -6.22
C ALA A 47 -18.52 -2.70 -6.55
N VAL A 48 -19.35 -1.73 -6.16
CA VAL A 48 -19.06 -0.29 -6.30
C VAL A 48 -17.84 0.10 -5.47
N PHE A 49 -17.74 -0.39 -4.23
CA PHE A 49 -16.57 -0.14 -3.38
C PHE A 49 -15.28 -0.67 -4.03
N LEU A 50 -15.28 -1.92 -4.53
CA LEU A 50 -14.12 -2.50 -5.19
C LEU A 50 -13.72 -1.69 -6.44
N LEU A 51 -14.69 -1.27 -7.25
CA LEU A 51 -14.43 -0.44 -8.42
C LEU A 51 -13.80 0.91 -8.05
N ILE A 52 -14.36 1.59 -7.04
CA ILE A 52 -13.82 2.86 -6.55
C ILE A 52 -12.41 2.66 -5.97
N ALA A 53 -12.20 1.60 -5.19
CA ALA A 53 -10.89 1.30 -4.60
C ALA A 53 -9.82 1.07 -5.68
N ILE A 54 -10.14 0.32 -6.75
CA ILE A 54 -9.25 0.12 -7.91
C ILE A 54 -8.97 1.47 -8.58
N LEU A 55 -10.00 2.26 -8.85
CA LEU A 55 -9.84 3.55 -9.51
C LEU A 55 -8.97 4.51 -8.69
N VAL A 56 -9.19 4.60 -7.37
CA VAL A 56 -8.38 5.43 -6.48
C VAL A 56 -6.93 4.91 -6.45
N HIS A 57 -6.73 3.59 -6.43
CA HIS A 57 -5.39 3.00 -6.42
C HIS A 57 -4.62 3.33 -7.72
N ASP A 58 -5.23 3.10 -8.88
CA ASP A 58 -4.55 3.19 -10.16
C ASP A 58 -4.51 4.62 -10.71
N ALA A 59 -5.59 5.39 -10.57
CA ALA A 59 -5.69 6.73 -11.14
C ALA A 59 -5.13 7.82 -10.23
N ILE A 60 -5.03 7.59 -8.91
CA ILE A 60 -4.54 8.59 -7.96
C ILE A 60 -3.22 8.14 -7.35
N LEU A 61 -3.19 6.96 -6.75
CA LEU A 61 -2.03 6.51 -5.97
C LEU A 61 -0.79 6.30 -6.84
N SER A 62 -0.93 5.57 -7.94
CA SER A 62 0.18 5.30 -8.85
C SER A 62 0.77 6.60 -9.44
N PRO A 63 -0.02 7.56 -9.95
CA PRO A 63 0.49 8.86 -10.39
C PRO A 63 1.12 9.70 -9.27
N VAL A 64 0.52 9.75 -8.08
CA VAL A 64 1.07 10.53 -6.94
C VAL A 64 2.44 9.97 -6.54
N VAL A 65 2.57 8.65 -6.42
CA VAL A 65 3.83 7.98 -6.10
C VAL A 65 4.88 8.21 -7.19
N PHE A 66 4.45 8.20 -8.46
CA PHE A 66 5.31 8.50 -9.60
C PHE A 66 5.80 9.96 -9.60
N VAL A 67 4.90 10.93 -9.44
CA VAL A 67 5.21 12.37 -9.40
C VAL A 67 6.08 12.69 -8.19
N ALA A 68 5.81 12.12 -7.01
CA ALA A 68 6.66 12.26 -5.84
C ALA A 68 8.09 11.78 -6.12
N GLY A 69 8.25 10.62 -6.77
CA GLY A 69 9.54 10.12 -7.23
C GLY A 69 10.24 11.08 -8.20
N LEU A 70 9.49 11.69 -9.13
CA LEU A 70 10.01 12.66 -10.10
C LEU A 70 10.44 13.97 -9.42
N LEU A 71 9.62 14.52 -8.52
CA LEU A 71 9.90 15.76 -7.81
C LEU A 71 11.12 15.63 -6.90
N ILE A 72 11.29 14.50 -6.22
CA ILE A 72 12.46 14.26 -5.37
C ILE A 72 13.73 14.14 -6.24
N ARG A 73 13.66 13.49 -7.41
CA ARG A 73 14.75 13.47 -8.38
C ARG A 73 15.08 14.88 -8.92
N LYS A 74 14.05 15.66 -9.24
CA LYS A 74 14.19 17.03 -9.78
C LYS A 74 14.73 18.02 -8.75
N ALA A 75 14.41 17.85 -7.47
CA ALA A 75 14.85 18.72 -6.38
C ALA A 75 16.37 18.65 -6.10
N GLY A 76 17.18 18.00 -6.94
CA GLY A 76 18.65 18.01 -6.89
C GLY A 76 19.26 17.33 -5.67
N ARG A 77 18.43 16.82 -4.75
CA ARG A 77 18.91 16.06 -3.61
C ARG A 77 19.38 14.71 -4.13
N ARG A 78 20.71 14.50 -4.13
CA ARG A 78 21.35 13.17 -4.22
C ARG A 78 20.94 12.34 -3.00
N LEU A 79 19.67 11.92 -2.96
CA LEU A 79 19.13 10.98 -2.00
C LEU A 79 19.41 9.58 -2.56
N PRO A 80 19.93 8.66 -1.74
CA PRO A 80 20.08 7.28 -2.15
C PRO A 80 18.73 6.72 -2.64
N PRO A 81 18.70 5.88 -3.71
CA PRO A 81 17.45 5.30 -4.22
C PRO A 81 16.59 4.62 -3.16
N GLY A 82 17.22 4.03 -2.13
CA GLY A 82 16.50 3.40 -1.01
C GLY A 82 15.66 4.38 -0.17
N SER A 83 16.06 5.65 -0.05
CA SER A 83 15.24 6.66 0.64
C SER A 83 13.92 6.93 -0.11
N LEU A 84 13.93 6.86 -1.44
CA LEU A 84 12.71 7.00 -2.24
C LEU A 84 11.77 5.83 -1.98
N VAL A 85 12.28 4.60 -1.99
CA VAL A 85 11.47 3.40 -1.72
C VAL A 85 10.82 3.46 -0.33
N ILE A 86 11.54 3.93 0.69
CA ILE A 86 11.00 4.14 2.04
C ILE A 86 9.83 5.13 2.02
N VAL A 87 10.00 6.28 1.35
CA VAL A 87 8.94 7.29 1.23
C VAL A 87 7.73 6.74 0.48
N GLN A 88 7.94 6.02 -0.63
CA GLN A 88 6.88 5.39 -1.39
C GLN A 88 6.11 4.37 -0.55
N ALA A 89 6.80 3.54 0.24
CA ALA A 89 6.16 2.60 1.15
C ALA A 89 5.28 3.31 2.19
N GLY A 90 5.76 4.41 2.79
CA GLY A 90 4.96 5.21 3.73
C GLY A 90 3.69 5.79 3.09
N VAL A 91 3.79 6.31 1.87
CA VAL A 91 2.63 6.82 1.11
C VAL A 91 1.61 5.71 0.83
N VAL A 92 2.08 4.53 0.40
CA VAL A 92 1.21 3.37 0.14
C VAL A 92 0.49 2.94 1.42
N VAL A 93 1.18 2.87 2.56
CA VAL A 93 0.56 2.53 3.85
C VAL A 93 -0.52 3.53 4.22
N MET A 94 -0.23 4.83 4.15
CA MET A 94 -1.21 5.87 4.48
C MET A 94 -2.46 5.76 3.61
N ALA A 95 -2.29 5.50 2.31
CA ALA A 95 -3.39 5.39 1.36
C ALA A 95 -4.24 4.12 1.53
N VAL A 96 -3.61 2.97 1.74
CA VAL A 96 -4.35 1.71 2.00
C VAL A 96 -5.16 1.84 3.28
N MET A 97 -4.59 2.43 4.33
CA MET A 97 -5.32 2.70 5.57
C MET A 97 -6.48 3.68 5.37
N THR A 98 -6.34 4.68 4.49
CA THR A 98 -7.46 5.56 4.11
C THR A 98 -8.59 4.78 3.43
N LEU A 99 -8.27 3.90 2.48
CA LEU A 99 -9.28 3.08 1.79
C LEU A 99 -10.05 2.17 2.76
N VAL A 100 -9.41 1.73 3.85
CA VAL A 100 -10.05 0.90 4.89
C VAL A 100 -10.88 1.75 5.87
N VAL A 101 -10.31 2.84 6.38
CA VAL A 101 -10.89 3.62 7.49
C VAL A 101 -11.95 4.62 7.02
N VAL A 102 -11.90 5.12 5.79
CA VAL A 102 -12.91 6.07 5.28
C VAL A 102 -14.33 5.45 5.24
N PRO A 103 -14.52 4.21 4.77
CA PRO A 103 -15.80 3.51 4.91
C PRO A 103 -16.28 3.41 6.36
N GLU A 104 -15.38 3.16 7.32
CA GLU A 104 -15.73 3.09 8.75
C GLU A 104 -16.21 4.45 9.27
N ILE A 105 -15.53 5.54 8.91
CA ILE A 105 -15.96 6.91 9.24
C ILE A 105 -17.37 7.18 8.69
N ARG A 106 -17.63 6.81 7.44
CA ARG A 106 -18.96 6.98 6.82
C ARG A 106 -20.01 6.11 7.50
N ALA A 107 -19.71 4.85 7.79
CA ALA A 107 -20.62 3.92 8.45
C ALA A 107 -21.02 4.45 9.84
N ARG A 108 -20.05 4.99 10.59
CA ARG A 108 -20.33 5.63 11.88
C ARG A 108 -21.25 6.85 11.76
N ALA A 109 -21.07 7.67 10.72
CA ALA A 109 -21.87 8.87 10.50
C ALA A 109 -23.34 8.56 10.13
N ILE A 110 -23.60 7.42 9.48
CA ILE A 110 -24.95 6.97 9.12
C ILE A 110 -25.66 6.31 10.31
N GLY A 111 -24.89 5.81 11.28
CA GLY A 111 -25.39 5.04 12.41
C GLY A 111 -25.31 3.54 12.14
N ASN A 112 -25.19 2.76 13.21
CA ASN A 112 -25.14 1.31 13.15
C ASN A 112 -26.07 0.71 14.22
N ASP A 113 -26.73 -0.40 13.88
CA ASP A 113 -27.71 -1.04 14.77
C ASP A 113 -27.07 -1.64 16.03
N ASN A 114 -25.77 -1.95 15.98
CA ASN A 114 -25.02 -2.44 17.13
C ASN A 114 -24.13 -1.34 17.72
N PRO A 115 -24.40 -0.87 18.95
CA PRO A 115 -23.67 0.23 19.60
C PRO A 115 -22.25 -0.13 20.04
N THR A 116 -21.88 -1.42 20.00
CA THR A 116 -20.51 -1.88 20.32
C THR A 116 -19.56 -1.87 19.10
N ILE A 117 -20.09 -1.59 17.91
CA ILE A 117 -19.32 -1.47 16.67
C ILE A 117 -19.11 0.02 16.40
N LEU A 118 -17.93 0.40 15.87
CA LEU A 118 -17.61 1.80 15.51
C LEU A 118 -17.65 2.80 16.68
N ILE A 119 -17.24 2.35 17.87
CA ILE A 119 -17.24 3.16 19.11
C ILE A 119 -16.35 4.40 18.97
N ALA A 120 -15.20 4.23 18.33
CA ALA A 120 -14.17 5.23 18.21
C ALA A 120 -14.51 6.35 17.21
N ASP A 121 -13.97 7.55 17.44
CA ASP A 121 -13.86 8.53 16.38
C ASP A 121 -12.65 8.21 15.49
N TYR A 122 -12.91 7.73 14.28
CA TYR A 122 -11.90 7.22 13.35
C TYR A 122 -11.20 8.32 12.57
N ALA A 123 -11.85 9.48 12.38
CA ALA A 123 -11.25 10.60 11.65
C ALA A 123 -9.98 11.16 12.33
N PRO A 124 -9.99 11.53 13.63
CA PRO A 124 -8.78 12.00 14.31
C PRO A 124 -7.72 10.90 14.45
N ARG A 125 -8.13 9.63 14.55
CA ARG A 125 -7.20 8.49 14.61
C ARG A 125 -6.50 8.25 13.29
N LEU A 126 -7.22 8.37 12.17
CA LEU A 126 -6.62 8.29 10.83
C LEU A 126 -5.64 9.44 10.60
N ALA A 127 -6.01 10.66 10.99
CA ALA A 127 -5.12 11.82 10.91
C ALA A 127 -3.85 11.63 11.75
N LEU A 128 -3.99 11.14 13.00
CA LEU A 128 -2.86 10.83 13.86
C LEU A 128 -1.95 9.75 13.25
N MET A 129 -2.54 8.70 12.68
CA MET A 129 -1.81 7.64 12.00
C MET A 129 -1.05 8.16 10.76
N TRP A 130 -1.65 9.06 9.97
CA TRP A 130 -0.96 9.72 8.86
C TRP A 130 0.25 10.52 9.35
N VAL A 131 0.09 11.33 10.39
CA VAL A 131 1.18 12.11 10.97
C VAL A 131 2.29 11.18 11.49
N ALA A 132 1.94 10.15 12.27
CA ALA A 132 2.89 9.19 12.80
C ALA A 132 3.65 8.45 11.68
N THR A 133 2.95 8.03 10.63
CA THR A 133 3.54 7.33 9.49
C THR A 133 4.45 8.26 8.69
N ALA A 134 4.03 9.50 8.43
CA ALA A 134 4.83 10.49 7.72
C ALA A 134 6.12 10.83 8.49
N VAL A 135 6.02 11.02 9.81
CA VAL A 135 7.17 11.27 10.69
C VAL A 135 8.11 10.06 10.70
N ALA A 136 7.60 8.85 10.95
CA ALA A 136 8.41 7.63 10.97
C ALA A 136 9.13 7.42 9.62
N THR A 137 8.39 7.58 8.52
CA THR A 137 8.92 7.45 7.16
C THR A 137 10.02 8.48 6.90
N GLY A 138 9.79 9.75 7.27
CA GLY A 138 10.78 10.82 7.12
C GLY A 138 12.04 10.58 7.94
N VAL A 139 11.91 10.13 9.19
CA VAL A 139 13.03 9.79 10.07
C VAL A 139 13.84 8.63 9.48
N VAL A 140 13.19 7.52 9.11
CA VAL A 140 13.86 6.34 8.55
C VAL A 140 14.56 6.68 7.23
N ALA A 141 13.89 7.42 6.34
CA ALA A 141 14.47 7.84 5.06
C ALA A 141 15.69 8.77 5.26
N ALA A 142 15.65 9.66 6.26
CA ALA A 142 16.75 10.56 6.59
C ALA A 142 17.93 9.82 7.22
N LEU A 143 17.68 8.89 8.15
CA LEU A 143 18.71 8.04 8.75
C LEU A 143 19.38 7.15 7.69
N TYR A 144 18.60 6.56 6.80
CA TYR A 144 19.12 5.79 5.67
C TYR A 144 20.01 6.63 4.75
N ALA A 145 19.57 7.87 4.43
CA ALA A 145 20.36 8.78 3.62
C ALA A 145 21.69 9.18 4.28
N ARG A 146 21.68 9.43 5.60
CA ARG A 146 22.86 9.82 6.37
C ARG A 146 23.90 8.70 6.44
N THR A 147 23.47 7.49 6.77
CA THR A 147 24.37 6.32 6.90
C THR A 147 25.03 5.95 5.58
N ARG A 148 24.31 6.04 4.46
CA ARG A 148 24.89 5.81 3.13
C ARG A 148 25.94 6.85 2.74
N ARG A 149 25.66 8.13 2.97
CA ARG A 149 26.64 9.22 2.70
C ARG A 149 27.92 9.08 3.52
N GLN A 150 27.83 8.56 4.75
CA GLN A 150 29.00 8.30 5.59
C GLN A 150 29.86 7.16 5.04
N LYS A 151 29.24 6.11 4.49
CA LYS A 151 29.95 4.97 3.89
C LYS A 151 30.66 5.31 2.58
N ASP A 152 30.13 6.27 1.81
CA ASP A 152 30.70 6.70 0.54
C ASP A 152 31.86 7.72 0.71
N ARG A 153 32.12 8.22 1.93
CA ARG A 153 33.31 9.05 2.20
C ARG A 153 34.57 8.16 2.23
N PRO A 154 35.61 8.43 1.43
CA PRO A 154 36.87 7.72 1.52
C PRO A 154 37.40 7.80 2.95
N SER A 155 37.79 6.66 3.54
CA SER A 155 38.56 6.66 4.76
C SER A 155 39.85 7.43 4.46
N VAL A 156 40.00 8.61 5.04
CA VAL A 156 41.27 9.33 5.05
C VAL A 156 42.20 8.46 5.88
N SER A 157 42.88 7.53 5.22
CA SER A 157 43.97 6.76 5.81
C SER A 157 45.03 7.76 6.22
N GLN A 158 45.10 8.00 7.52
CA GLN A 158 46.24 8.61 8.18
C GLN A 158 47.47 7.77 7.83
N HIS A 159 48.41 8.37 7.10
CA HIS A 159 49.80 7.95 7.04
C HIS A 159 50.63 9.03 7.72
#